data_AF-A0A7C7GG30-F1
#
_entry.id   AF-A0A7C7GG30-F1
#
_cell.length_a   1.000
_cell.length_b   1.000
_cell.length_c   1.000
_cell.angle_alpha   90.00
_cell.angle_beta   90.00
_cell.angle_gamma   90.00
#
_symmetry.space_group_name_H-M   'P 1'
#
loop_
_entity.id
_entity.type
_entity.pdbx_description
1 polymer ?
#
loop_
_entity_poly.entity_id
_entity_poly.type
_entity_poly.pdbx_seq_one_letter_code
_entity_poly.pdbx_strand_id
1 'polypeptide(L)'
;MTNTIYKVPTLLPHWFKMIVYPIRIFIEMQINLIWVGLFKNNFSDKDFTRKVYYEHIENVKKTIPNDRLLIYRVNEGWGPLCEFLDIDIPESIPFPNVNDTAEMLQKFALIGSLPYLFILFMVAISVLLLRLI
;
A
#
# COMPACT_ATOMS: atom_id res chain seq x y z
N MET A 1 14.73 -10.99 1.45
CA MET A 1 13.85 -10.14 2.27
C MET A 1 14.31 -8.70 2.11
N THR A 2 13.61 -7.90 1.31
CA THR A 2 14.04 -6.52 0.99
C THR A 2 13.37 -5.55 1.95
N ASN A 3 14.10 -5.10 2.97
CA ASN A 3 13.67 -4.08 3.95
C ASN A 3 13.73 -2.66 3.37
N THR A 4 13.05 -2.49 2.22
CA THR A 4 12.75 -1.25 1.48
C THR A 4 13.95 -0.39 1.04
N ILE A 5 14.32 -0.50 -0.25
CA ILE A 5 14.64 0.59 -1.23
C ILE A 5 14.43 0.03 -2.67
N TYR A 6 13.58 -1.01 -2.84
CA TYR A 6 13.39 -1.69 -4.12
C TYR A 6 11.92 -2.02 -4.38
N LYS A 7 11.62 -2.04 -5.69
CA LYS A 7 10.32 -2.14 -6.34
C LYS A 7 9.35 -2.99 -5.55
N VAL A 8 8.19 -2.42 -5.21
CA VAL A 8 6.95 -3.21 -5.15
C VAL A 8 6.95 -3.98 -6.47
N PRO A 9 7.18 -5.31 -6.48
CA PRO A 9 7.15 -6.05 -7.72
C PRO A 9 5.79 -5.73 -8.33
N THR A 10 5.72 -5.42 -9.63
CA THR A 10 4.42 -5.47 -10.29
C THR A 10 3.97 -6.91 -10.19
N LEU A 11 3.18 -7.22 -9.16
CA LEU A 11 2.71 -8.57 -8.83
C LEU A 11 1.96 -9.17 -10.00
N LEU A 12 1.35 -8.30 -10.80
CA LEU A 12 0.54 -8.64 -11.95
C LEU A 12 1.36 -8.51 -13.24
N PRO A 13 1.33 -9.54 -14.11
CA PRO A 13 1.90 -9.49 -15.45
C PRO A 13 1.39 -8.29 -16.26
N HIS A 14 2.20 -7.80 -17.19
CA HIS A 14 1.81 -6.66 -18.04
C HIS A 14 0.51 -6.94 -18.83
N TRP A 15 0.37 -8.14 -19.39
CA TRP A 15 -0.85 -8.55 -20.10
C TRP A 15 -2.11 -8.48 -19.24
N PHE A 16 -2.01 -8.84 -17.95
CA PHE A 16 -3.14 -8.83 -17.03
C PHE A 16 -3.59 -7.40 -16.72
N LYS A 17 -2.64 -6.48 -16.55
CA LYS A 17 -2.92 -5.05 -16.35
C LYS A 17 -3.61 -4.41 -17.56
N MET A 18 -3.37 -4.90 -18.77
CA MET A 18 -4.05 -4.40 -19.97
C MET A 18 -5.50 -4.89 -20.08
N ILE A 19 -5.81 -6.08 -19.55
CA ILE A 19 -7.16 -6.66 -19.56
C ILE A 19 -8.07 -5.97 -18.53
N VAL A 20 -7.55 -5.66 -17.34
CA VAL A 20 -8.35 -5.06 -16.26
C VAL A 20 -8.24 -3.54 -16.28
N TYR A 21 -9.02 -2.90 -17.15
CA TYR A 21 -8.96 -1.46 -17.44
C TYR A 21 -9.00 -0.53 -16.19
N PRO A 22 -9.88 -0.72 -15.19
CA PRO A 22 -9.91 0.15 -14.00
C PRO A 22 -8.61 0.10 -13.17
N ILE A 23 -7.96 -1.07 -13.11
CA ILE A 23 -6.70 -1.24 -12.37
C ILE A 23 -5.58 -0.44 -13.03
N ARG A 24 -5.54 -0.39 -14.37
CA ARG A 24 -4.53 0.37 -15.10
C ARG A 24 -4.58 1.86 -14.77
N ILE A 25 -5.77 2.46 -14.80
CA ILE A 25 -5.95 3.89 -14.49
C ILE A 25 -5.50 4.20 -13.07
N PHE A 26 -5.87 3.34 -12.11
CA PHE A 26 -5.49 3.51 -10.72
C PHE A 26 -3.95 3.47 -10.54
N ILE A 27 -3.27 2.52 -11.20
CA ILE A 27 -1.81 2.43 -11.19
C ILE A 27 -1.18 3.69 -11.79
N GLU A 28 -1.66 4.16 -12.93
CA GLU A 28 -1.15 5.37 -13.58
C GLU A 28 -1.33 6.62 -12.70
N MET A 29 -2.51 6.78 -12.07
CA MET A 29 -2.77 7.85 -11.13
C MET A 29 -1.80 7.82 -9.94
N GLN A 30 -1.60 6.65 -9.32
CA GLN A 30 -0.64 6.51 -8.22
C GLN A 30 0.79 6.84 -8.65
N ILE A 31 1.21 6.40 -9.84
CA ILE A 31 2.54 6.69 -10.37
C ILE A 31 2.72 8.20 -10.55
N ASN A 32 1.75 8.87 -11.16
CA ASN A 32 1.84 10.29 -11.46
C ASN A 32 1.78 11.16 -10.21
N LEU A 33 0.96 10.81 -9.21
CA LEU A 33 0.85 11.58 -7.97
C LEU A 33 2.05 11.34 -7.04
N ILE A 34 2.42 10.08 -6.83
CA ILE A 34 3.41 9.70 -5.81
C ILE A 34 4.82 9.75 -6.41
N TRP A 35 5.11 8.93 -7.42
CA TRP A 35 6.48 8.77 -7.93
C TRP A 35 6.92 9.98 -8.74
N VAL A 36 6.13 10.41 -9.72
CA VAL A 36 6.45 11.57 -10.56
C VAL A 36 6.16 12.87 -9.80
N GLY A 37 5.00 12.96 -9.15
CA GLY A 37 4.51 14.19 -8.51
C GLY A 37 5.29 14.55 -7.26
N LEU A 38 5.11 13.79 -6.18
CA LEU A 38 5.75 14.04 -4.88
C LEU A 38 7.26 13.80 -4.92
N PHE A 39 7.68 12.65 -5.46
CA PHE A 39 9.08 12.24 -5.42
C PHE A 39 9.90 12.62 -6.66
N LYS A 40 9.31 13.28 -7.67
CA LYS A 40 10.03 13.75 -8.87
C LYS A 40 10.87 12.67 -9.56
N ASN A 41 10.41 11.42 -9.52
CA ASN A 41 11.11 10.22 -9.95
C ASN A 41 12.49 9.97 -9.28
N ASN A 42 12.79 10.66 -8.19
CA ASN A 42 14.06 10.55 -7.44
C ASN A 42 13.88 9.80 -6.11
N PHE A 43 12.91 8.88 -6.03
CA PHE A 43 12.64 8.11 -4.80
C PHE A 43 13.79 7.18 -4.38
N SER A 44 14.67 6.80 -5.30
CA SER A 44 15.87 5.99 -4.98
C SER A 44 16.93 6.78 -4.22
N ASP A 45 16.89 8.11 -4.26
CA ASP A 45 17.76 8.96 -3.46
C ASP A 45 17.19 9.06 -2.04
N LYS A 46 17.93 8.45 -1.11
CA LYS A 46 17.55 8.36 0.30
C LYS A 46 17.49 9.73 0.98
N ASP A 47 18.41 10.62 0.67
CA ASP A 47 18.48 11.94 1.32
C ASP A 47 17.41 12.86 0.78
N PHE A 48 17.16 12.82 -0.54
CA PHE A 48 16.01 13.48 -1.15
C PHE A 48 14.68 12.98 -0.55
N THR A 49 14.48 11.66 -0.45
CA THR A 49 13.24 11.07 0.08
C THR A 49 13.03 11.44 1.56
N ARG A 50 14.10 11.41 2.36
CA ARG A 50 14.06 11.86 3.76
C ARG A 50 13.70 13.33 3.88
N LYS A 51 14.25 14.18 3.00
CA LYS A 51 13.93 15.61 2.95
C LYS A 51 12.44 15.83 2.69
N VAL A 52 11.88 15.20 1.65
CA VAL A 52 10.45 15.28 1.32
C VAL A 52 9.57 14.86 2.52
N TYR A 53 9.95 13.79 3.22
CA TYR A 53 9.24 13.32 4.41
C TYR A 53 9.22 14.35 5.55
N TYR A 54 10.39 14.91 5.92
CA TYR A 54 10.45 15.88 7.00
C TYR A 54 9.84 17.23 6.63
N GLU A 55 10.00 17.68 5.38
CA GLU A 55 9.34 18.91 4.90
C GLU A 55 7.82 18.83 5.01
N HIS A 56 7.23 17.66 4.72
CA HIS A 56 5.80 17.44 4.91
C HIS A 56 5.39 17.57 6.38
N ILE A 57 6.11 16.92 7.30
CA ILE A 57 5.83 16.98 8.75
C ILE A 57 5.89 18.43 9.25
N GLU A 58 6.96 19.15 8.89
CA GLU A 58 7.13 20.54 9.33
C GLU A 58 6.07 21.47 8.70
N ASN A 59 5.69 21.22 7.45
CA ASN A 59 4.59 21.94 6.82
C ASN A 59 3.26 21.71 7.56
N VAL A 60 2.94 20.46 7.96
CA VAL A 60 1.73 20.17 8.74
C VAL A 60 1.75 20.90 10.09
N LYS A 61 2.86 20.81 10.84
CA LYS A 61 3.03 21.51 12.12
C LYS A 61 2.89 23.03 12.01
N LYS A 62 3.40 23.62 10.92
CA LYS A 62 3.31 25.06 10.69
C LYS A 62 1.90 25.50 10.29
N THR A 63 1.17 24.65 9.58
CA THR A 63 -0.12 25.01 8.97
C THR A 63 -1.29 24.80 9.94
N ILE A 64 -1.25 23.74 10.75
CA ILE A 64 -2.36 23.37 11.63
C ILE A 64 -2.13 23.96 13.02
N PRO A 65 -3.10 24.68 13.61
CA PRO A 65 -3.02 25.15 14.99
C PRO A 65 -2.75 24.00 15.98
N ASN A 66 -1.93 24.27 17.01
CA ASN A 66 -1.48 23.25 17.97
C ASN A 66 -2.64 22.58 18.72
N ASP A 67 -3.73 23.32 18.99
CA ASP A 67 -4.96 22.80 19.62
C ASP A 67 -5.74 21.84 18.72
N ARG A 68 -5.42 21.76 17.43
CA ARG A 68 -6.04 20.86 16.45
C ARG A 68 -5.05 19.86 15.85
N LEU A 69 -3.85 19.74 16.41
CA LEU A 69 -2.80 18.84 15.92
C LEU A 69 -2.25 17.97 17.04
N LEU A 70 -2.42 16.66 16.91
CA LEU A 70 -1.73 15.67 17.72
C LEU A 70 -0.52 15.12 16.97
N ILE A 71 0.67 15.25 17.55
CA ILE A 71 1.86 14.52 17.09
C ILE A 71 1.90 13.18 17.82
N TYR A 72 1.47 12.13 17.13
CA TYR A 72 1.22 10.80 17.68
C TYR A 72 2.14 9.75 17.05
N ARG A 73 2.67 8.84 17.87
CA ARG A 73 3.33 7.61 17.41
C ARG A 73 2.38 6.44 17.65
N VAL A 74 2.20 5.62 16.61
CA VAL A 74 1.25 4.49 16.63
C VAL A 74 1.48 3.51 17.78
N ASN A 75 2.71 3.39 18.30
CA ASN A 75 3.04 2.53 19.43
C ASN A 75 2.62 3.09 20.80
N GLU A 76 2.11 4.33 20.87
CA GLU A 76 1.59 4.94 22.10
C GLU A 76 0.18 4.44 22.44
N GLY A 77 -0.51 3.79 21.50
CA GLY A 77 -1.80 3.15 21.73
C GLY A 77 -2.96 4.13 21.92
N TRP A 78 -4.03 3.68 22.59
CA TRP A 78 -5.26 4.48 22.70
C TRP A 78 -5.10 5.78 23.48
N GLY A 79 -4.25 5.83 24.50
CA GLY A 79 -4.24 6.91 25.50
C GLY A 79 -4.16 8.32 24.89
N PRO A 80 -3.06 8.71 24.24
CA PRO A 80 -2.91 10.06 23.69
C PRO A 80 -3.94 10.40 22.60
N LEU A 81 -4.41 9.39 21.86
CA LEU A 81 -5.40 9.58 20.80
C LEU A 81 -6.79 9.87 21.38
N CYS A 82 -7.22 9.08 22.37
CA CYS A 82 -8.50 9.26 23.06
C CYS A 82 -8.55 10.57 23.84
N GLU A 83 -7.46 10.93 24.54
CA GLU A 83 -7.34 12.21 25.26
C GLU A 83 -7.49 13.40 24.30
N PHE A 84 -6.80 13.37 23.16
CA PHE A 84 -6.89 14.43 22.16
C PHE A 84 -8.28 14.57 21.52
N LEU A 85 -9.02 13.46 21.40
CA LEU A 85 -10.36 13.42 20.82
C LEU A 85 -11.47 13.65 21.85
N ASP A 86 -11.14 13.80 23.14
CA ASP A 86 -12.08 13.93 24.26
C ASP A 86 -13.10 12.77 24.33
N ILE A 87 -12.60 11.54 24.21
CA ILE A 87 -13.39 10.31 24.32
C ILE A 87 -12.76 9.32 25.29
N ASP A 88 -13.58 8.41 25.84
CA ASP A 88 -13.10 7.34 26.71
C ASP A 88 -12.24 6.32 25.95
N ILE A 89 -11.28 5.72 26.66
CA ILE A 89 -10.47 4.62 26.13
C ILE A 89 -11.34 3.35 26.06
N PRO A 90 -11.37 2.63 24.93
CA PRO A 90 -12.13 1.39 24.82
C PRO A 90 -11.42 0.23 25.57
N GLU A 91 -11.73 0.03 26.84
CA GLU A 91 -11.06 -0.95 27.72
C GLU A 91 -11.09 -2.39 27.18
N SER A 92 -12.16 -2.79 26.49
CA SER A 92 -12.33 -4.14 25.98
C SER A 92 -11.72 -4.37 24.59
N ILE A 93 -11.20 -3.33 23.93
CA ILE A 93 -10.72 -3.40 22.54
C ILE A 93 -9.20 -3.15 22.52
N PRO A 94 -8.38 -4.16 22.16
CA PRO A 94 -6.94 -3.94 22.05
C PRO A 94 -6.63 -2.94 20.94
N PHE A 95 -5.56 -2.16 21.11
CA PHE A 95 -5.11 -1.25 20.06
C PHE A 95 -4.76 -2.06 18.80
N PRO A 96 -5.26 -1.67 17.60
CA PRO A 96 -5.11 -2.49 16.40
C PRO A 96 -3.65 -2.58 15.97
N ASN A 97 -3.18 -3.82 15.74
CA ASN A 97 -1.91 -4.10 15.07
C ASN A 97 -2.22 -4.79 13.74
N VAL A 98 -2.30 -4.00 12.68
CA VAL A 98 -2.63 -4.45 11.32
C VAL A 98 -1.63 -3.88 10.33
N ASN A 99 -1.69 -4.31 9.08
CA ASN A 99 -0.75 -3.90 8.01
C ASN A 99 0.69 -4.31 8.30
N ASP A 100 0.88 -5.49 8.89
CA ASP A 100 2.21 -6.07 9.04
C ASP A 100 2.84 -6.36 7.67
N THR A 101 4.15 -6.15 7.58
CA THR A 101 4.89 -6.29 6.32
C THR A 101 4.91 -7.74 5.85
N ALA A 102 5.10 -8.71 6.74
CA ALA A 102 5.12 -10.12 6.36
C ALA A 102 3.73 -10.58 5.91
N GLU A 103 2.67 -10.17 6.61
CA GLU A 103 1.29 -10.46 6.21
C GLU A 103 0.96 -9.86 4.84
N MET A 104 1.35 -8.61 4.58
CA MET A 104 1.16 -7.96 3.29
C MET A 104 1.90 -8.71 2.17
N LEU A 105 3.16 -9.11 2.40
CA LEU A 105 3.96 -9.85 1.41
C LEU A 105 3.35 -11.21 1.08
N GLN A 106 2.79 -11.92 2.07
CA GLN A 106 2.08 -13.18 1.85
C GLN A 106 0.85 -12.99 0.96
N LYS A 107 0.01 -11.98 1.26
CA LYS A 107 -1.17 -11.64 0.44
C LYS A 107 -0.78 -11.30 -0.99
N PHE A 108 0.30 -10.54 -1.16
CA PHE A 108 0.84 -10.19 -2.48
C PHE A 108 1.29 -11.40 -3.29
N ALA A 109 1.94 -12.39 -2.66
CA ALA A 109 2.33 -13.63 -3.33
C ALA A 109 1.12 -14.42 -3.83
N LEU A 110 0.04 -14.50 -3.03
CA LEU A 110 -1.21 -15.14 -3.43
C LEU A 110 -1.84 -14.45 -4.64
N ILE A 111 -2.00 -13.12 -4.58
CA ILE A 111 -2.56 -12.33 -5.68
C ILE A 111 -1.75 -12.48 -6.97
N GLY A 112 -0.41 -12.51 -6.86
CA GLY A 112 0.48 -12.70 -8.02
C GLY A 112 0.30 -14.04 -8.73
N SER A 113 -0.23 -15.07 -8.08
CA SER A 113 -0.44 -16.39 -8.67
C SER A 113 -1.77 -16.55 -9.43
N LEU A 114 -2.78 -15.73 -9.11
CA LEU A 114 -4.13 -15.83 -9.68
C LEU A 114 -4.18 -15.78 -11.23
N PRO A 115 -3.45 -14.88 -11.91
CA PRO A 115 -3.48 -14.83 -13.38
C PRO A 115 -3.03 -16.15 -14.02
N TYR A 116 -2.09 -16.85 -13.40
CA TYR A 116 -1.54 -18.11 -13.91
C TYR A 116 -2.48 -19.30 -13.64
N LEU A 117 -3.15 -19.30 -12.48
CA LEU A 117 -4.19 -20.29 -12.18
C LEU A 117 -5.36 -20.16 -13.15
N PHE A 118 -5.74 -18.94 -13.51
CA PHE A 118 -6.77 -18.70 -14.52
C PHE A 118 -6.36 -19.26 -15.89
N ILE A 119 -5.11 -19.03 -16.33
CA ILE A 119 -4.60 -19.61 -17.59
C ILE A 119 -4.64 -21.14 -17.53
N LEU A 120 -4.16 -21.75 -16.45
CA LEU A 120 -4.14 -23.20 -16.28
C LEU A 120 -5.57 -23.80 -16.31
N PHE A 121 -6.52 -23.13 -15.68
CA PHE A 121 -7.93 -23.49 -15.71
C PHE A 121 -8.50 -23.44 -17.13
N MET A 122 -8.21 -22.37 -17.90
CA MET A 122 -8.66 -22.25 -19.29
C MET A 122 -8.07 -23.34 -20.20
N VAL A 123 -6.80 -23.70 -20.00
CA VAL A 123 -6.15 -24.82 -20.72
C VAL A 123 -6.76 -26.16 -20.35
N ALA A 124 -7.07 -26.40 -19.07
CA ALA A 124 -7.71 -27.65 -18.65
C ALA A 124 -9.11 -27.80 -19.27
N ILE A 125 -9.89 -26.72 -19.31
CA ILE A 125 -11.20 -26.70 -19.97
C ILE A 125 -11.07 -26.99 -21.46
N SER A 126 -10.13 -26.35 -22.16
CA SER A 126 -9.98 -26.56 -23.61
C SER A 126 -9.61 -28.00 -23.95
N VAL A 127 -8.73 -28.64 -23.16
CA VAL A 127 -8.38 -30.06 -23.32
C VAL A 127 -9.58 -30.97 -23.06
N LEU A 128 -10.40 -30.67 -22.05
CA LEU A 128 -11.63 -31.43 -21.79
C LEU A 128 -12.63 -31.32 -22.94
N LEU A 129 -12.84 -30.11 -23.47
CA LEU A 129 -13.73 -29.87 -24.60
C LEU A 129 -13.25 -30.59 -25.87
N LEU A 130 -11.93 -30.58 -26.14
CA LEU A 130 -11.34 -31.31 -27.28
C LEU A 130 -11.45 -32.83 -27.17
N ARG A 131 -11.58 -33.38 -25.95
CA ARG A 131 -11.82 -34.83 -25.73
C ARG A 131 -13.29 -35.23 -25.86
N LEU A 132 -14.21 -34.26 -25.87
CA LEU A 132 -15.65 -34.47 -25.96
C LEU A 132 -16.19 -34.33 -27.40
N ILE A 133 -15.33 -33.96 -28.35
CA ILE A 133 -15.60 -33.86 -29.80
C ILE A 133 -14.97 -35.07 -30.48
#